data_AF-A0A225WJW6-F1
#
_entry.id   AF-A0A225WJW6-F1
#
_cell.length_a   1.000
_cell.length_b   1.000
_cell.length_c   1.000
_cell.angle_alpha   90.00
_cell.angle_beta   90.00
_cell.angle_gamma   90.00
#
_symmetry.space_group_name_H-M   'P 1'
#
loop_
_entity.id
_entity.type
_entity.pdbx_description
1 polymer ?
#
loop_
_entity_poly.entity_id
_entity_poly.type
_entity_poly.pdbx_seq_one_letter_code
_entity_poly.pdbx_strand_id
1 'polypeptide(L)'
;MENLSMDMSTCANKKMSLIKRNNTLYQLQLTYPVKGRATKTWTISHTFDEYRALQRRLVKTLKPGHKCNAECKWLVNVIKNHFPKASLFCKNCPSTVESRRLSLLRLVTTVKASLVNHGNVGCSIFRDQVSKEFGAFLVGDCTDSAVQELKHIASVSSTHSTESTSSPDEDDITASMVSFTSDEENLVLDFEFDDDFADFECDLCGLSLDAVEETSTSPYCTTATFECGHQFHDLCVLPMLDEEVKCPLCL
;
A
#
# COMPACT_ATOMS: atom_id res chain seq x y z
N MET A 1 -15.18 -5.18 8.55
CA MET A 1 -13.86 -5.83 8.36
C MET A 1 -13.57 -6.93 9.38
N GLU A 2 -14.08 -6.86 10.61
CA GLU A 2 -13.77 -7.81 11.71
C GLU A 2 -13.79 -9.29 11.31
N ASN A 3 -14.89 -9.76 10.73
CA ASN A 3 -15.09 -11.17 10.37
C ASN A 3 -14.44 -11.61 9.04
N LEU A 4 -13.73 -10.71 8.35
CA LEU A 4 -13.14 -11.00 7.04
C LEU A 4 -11.87 -11.85 7.17
N SER A 5 -11.86 -13.11 6.75
CA SER A 5 -10.61 -13.86 6.62
C SER A 5 -9.97 -13.64 5.25
N MET A 6 -8.64 -13.70 5.22
CA MET A 6 -7.81 -13.45 4.05
C MET A 6 -6.77 -14.56 3.95
N ASP A 7 -6.66 -15.17 2.79
CA ASP A 7 -5.56 -16.08 2.43
C ASP A 7 -4.96 -15.64 1.09
N MET A 8 -3.70 -15.99 0.84
CA MET A 8 -3.01 -15.57 -0.37
C MET A 8 -2.32 -16.74 -1.06
N SER A 9 -2.59 -16.93 -2.34
CA SER A 9 -1.87 -17.84 -3.22
C SER A 9 -1.20 -17.07 -4.37
N THR A 10 -0.46 -17.76 -5.23
CA THR A 10 0.17 -17.16 -6.41
C THR A 10 -0.26 -17.90 -7.67
N CYS A 11 -0.47 -17.19 -8.77
CA CYS A 11 -0.76 -17.79 -10.07
C CYS A 11 -0.02 -17.07 -11.20
N ALA A 12 0.10 -17.74 -12.35
CA ALA A 12 0.72 -17.14 -13.52
C ALA A 12 -0.20 -16.07 -14.13
N ASN A 13 0.38 -14.92 -14.47
CA ASN A 13 -0.32 -13.86 -15.18
C ASN A 13 -0.52 -14.25 -16.66
N LYS A 14 -1.72 -14.72 -17.02
CA LYS A 14 -2.03 -15.15 -18.40
C LYS A 14 -2.34 -14.01 -19.36
N LYS A 15 -2.61 -12.79 -18.85
CA LYS A 15 -2.87 -11.59 -19.66
C LYS A 15 -1.56 -10.91 -20.06
N MET A 16 -0.58 -11.72 -20.46
CA MET A 16 0.75 -11.22 -20.84
C MET A 16 0.60 -10.31 -22.05
N SER A 17 0.80 -9.00 -21.87
CA SER A 17 1.36 -8.22 -22.97
C SER A 17 2.84 -8.59 -23.06
N LEU A 18 3.39 -8.65 -24.28
CA LEU A 18 4.82 -8.87 -24.53
C LEU A 18 5.73 -7.84 -23.80
N ILE A 19 5.13 -6.80 -23.21
CA ILE A 19 5.74 -5.57 -22.73
C ILE A 19 5.90 -5.57 -21.19
N LYS A 20 5.12 -6.36 -20.42
CA LYS A 20 5.15 -6.33 -18.94
C LYS A 20 5.54 -7.69 -18.36
N ARG A 21 6.81 -7.84 -17.94
CA ARG A 21 7.41 -9.08 -17.39
C ARG A 21 6.92 -9.48 -15.98
N ASN A 22 5.75 -9.03 -15.53
CA ASN A 22 5.16 -9.47 -14.26
C ASN A 22 4.35 -10.74 -14.48
N ASN A 23 5.05 -11.88 -14.48
CA ASN A 23 4.47 -13.20 -14.75
C ASN A 23 3.71 -13.79 -13.55
N THR A 24 3.75 -13.14 -12.38
CA THR A 24 3.16 -13.64 -11.14
C THR A 24 2.09 -12.68 -10.63
N LEU A 25 0.90 -13.21 -10.40
CA LEU A 25 -0.19 -12.55 -9.66
C LEU A 25 -0.27 -13.15 -8.26
N TYR A 26 -0.46 -12.30 -7.27
CA TYR A 26 -0.78 -12.71 -5.90
C TYR A 26 -2.31 -12.67 -5.79
N GLN A 27 -2.89 -13.85 -5.59
CA GLN A 27 -4.34 -14.03 -5.49
C GLN A 27 -4.73 -13.98 -4.02
N LEU A 28 -5.46 -12.93 -3.64
CA LEU A 28 -6.00 -12.79 -2.30
C LEU A 28 -7.42 -13.34 -2.29
N GLN A 29 -7.64 -14.42 -1.55
CA GLN A 29 -8.93 -15.02 -1.30
C GLN A 29 -9.52 -14.39 -0.04
N LEU A 30 -10.71 -13.81 -0.18
CA LEU A 30 -11.43 -13.12 0.87
C LEU A 30 -12.67 -13.91 1.23
N THR A 31 -12.87 -14.16 2.52
CA THR A 31 -14.03 -14.91 3.01
C THR A 31 -14.69 -14.13 4.14
N TYR A 32 -15.99 -13.86 3.99
CA TYR A 32 -16.79 -13.09 4.94
C TYR A 32 -18.01 -13.91 5.37
N PRO A 33 -18.05 -14.42 6.62
CA PRO A 33 -19.19 -15.14 7.13
C PRO A 33 -20.33 -14.15 7.41
N VAL A 34 -21.52 -14.45 6.88
CA VAL A 34 -22.72 -13.66 7.08
C VAL A 34 -23.64 -14.43 8.03
N LYS A 35 -23.99 -13.83 9.17
CA LYS A 35 -24.91 -14.46 10.14
C LYS A 35 -26.24 -14.81 9.45
N GLY A 36 -26.63 -16.07 9.50
CA GLY A 36 -27.90 -16.54 8.93
C GLY A 36 -27.95 -16.61 7.39
N ARG A 37 -26.83 -16.49 6.68
CA ARG A 37 -26.73 -16.68 5.22
C ARG A 37 -25.48 -17.48 4.84
N ALA A 38 -25.38 -17.82 3.56
CA ALA A 38 -24.16 -18.38 3.01
C ALA A 38 -22.99 -17.40 3.14
N THR A 39 -21.82 -17.93 3.49
CA THR A 39 -20.55 -17.20 3.51
C THR A 39 -20.26 -16.61 2.13
N LYS A 40 -19.90 -15.33 2.10
CA LYS A 40 -19.46 -14.67 0.86
C LYS A 40 -17.96 -14.89 0.68
N THR A 41 -17.54 -15.39 -0.48
CA THR A 41 -16.13 -15.59 -0.81
C THR A 41 -15.85 -15.01 -2.20
N TRP A 42 -14.78 -14.24 -2.32
CA TRP A 42 -14.31 -13.70 -3.60
C TRP A 42 -12.79 -13.68 -3.65
N THR A 43 -12.24 -13.59 -4.87
CA THR A 43 -10.79 -13.58 -5.08
C THR A 43 -10.42 -12.38 -5.92
N ILE A 44 -9.46 -11.59 -5.44
CA ILE A 44 -8.81 -10.54 -6.22
C ILE A 44 -7.39 -11.00 -6.58
N SER A 45 -6.87 -10.52 -7.71
CA SER A 45 -5.54 -10.87 -8.18
C SER A 45 -4.78 -9.61 -8.53
N HIS A 46 -3.66 -9.38 -7.87
CA HIS A 46 -2.83 -8.19 -8.08
C HIS A 46 -1.39 -8.57 -8.36
N THR A 47 -0.75 -7.79 -9.22
CA THR A 47 0.69 -7.80 -9.43
C THR A 47 1.42 -7.22 -8.22
N PHE A 48 2.72 -7.51 -8.12
CA PHE A 48 3.56 -6.93 -7.08
C PHE A 48 3.53 -5.39 -7.07
N ASP A 49 3.51 -4.78 -8.25
CA ASP A 49 3.52 -3.32 -8.40
C ASP A 49 2.22 -2.68 -7.90
N GLU A 50 1.08 -3.37 -8.03
CA GLU A 50 -0.19 -2.92 -7.47
C GLU A 50 -0.18 -2.93 -5.93
N TYR A 51 0.45 -3.93 -5.32
CA TYR A 51 0.70 -3.93 -3.86
C TYR A 51 1.66 -2.82 -3.45
N ARG A 52 2.69 -2.52 -4.26
CA ARG A 52 3.60 -1.39 -4.01
C ARG A 52 2.87 -0.06 -4.15
N ALA A 53 1.94 0.06 -5.11
CA ALA A 53 1.08 1.22 -5.23
C ALA A 53 0.16 1.38 -4.02
N LEU A 54 -0.44 0.28 -3.52
CA LEU A 54 -1.22 0.29 -2.27
C LEU A 54 -0.36 0.76 -1.09
N GLN A 55 0.85 0.21 -0.93
CA GLN A 55 1.79 0.61 0.13
C GLN A 55 2.00 2.13 0.13
N ARG A 56 2.31 2.72 -1.03
CA ARG A 56 2.49 4.17 -1.19
C ARG A 56 1.23 4.96 -0.81
N ARG A 57 0.06 4.53 -1.29
CA ARG A 57 -1.22 5.19 -0.96
C ARG A 57 -1.54 5.12 0.53
N LEU A 58 -1.32 3.98 1.19
CA LEU A 58 -1.55 3.83 2.62
C LEU A 58 -0.61 4.73 3.45
N VAL A 59 0.69 4.73 3.16
CA VAL A 59 1.66 5.60 3.85
C VAL A 59 1.30 7.07 3.68
N LYS A 60 0.96 7.49 2.46
CA LYS A 60 0.52 8.87 2.18
C LYS A 60 -0.76 9.22 2.94
N THR A 61 -1.73 8.30 2.94
CA THR A 61 -3.04 8.49 3.57
C THR A 61 -2.93 8.60 5.09
N LEU A 62 -2.02 7.84 5.70
CA LEU A 62 -1.74 7.89 7.14
C LEU A 62 -1.14 9.23 7.60
N LYS A 63 -0.79 10.15 6.68
CA LYS A 63 -0.26 11.49 6.97
C LYS A 63 0.80 11.46 8.07
N PRO A 64 2.02 10.97 7.78
CA PRO A 64 3.09 10.89 8.76
C PRO A 64 3.27 12.23 9.49
N GLY A 65 3.40 12.20 10.82
CA GLY A 65 3.60 13.40 11.64
C GLY A 65 2.33 14.02 12.24
N HIS A 66 1.13 13.56 11.90
CA HIS A 66 -0.07 14.01 12.64
C HIS A 66 -0.08 13.45 14.07
N LYS A 67 -0.70 14.21 14.99
CA LYS A 67 -0.82 13.83 16.41
C LYS A 67 -2.16 13.15 16.66
N CYS A 68 -2.13 11.89 17.11
CA CYS A 68 -3.30 11.14 17.55
C CYS A 68 -2.90 10.03 18.52
N ASN A 69 -3.88 9.44 19.23
CA ASN A 69 -3.67 8.31 20.13
C ASN A 69 -3.85 6.94 19.46
N ALA A 70 -4.07 6.92 18.14
CA ALA A 70 -4.18 5.68 17.36
C ALA A 70 -2.81 5.17 16.91
N GLU A 71 -2.78 3.95 16.37
CA GLU A 71 -1.59 3.26 15.86
C GLU A 71 -1.00 3.87 14.57
N CYS A 72 -1.38 5.09 14.15
CA CYS A 72 -0.99 5.68 12.87
C CYS A 72 0.53 5.65 12.63
N LYS A 73 1.31 6.13 13.61
CA LYS A 73 2.79 6.14 13.52
C LYS A 73 3.35 4.72 13.41
N TRP A 74 2.83 3.82 14.22
CA TRP A 74 3.24 2.41 14.22
C TRP A 74 2.93 1.75 12.89
N LEU A 75 1.72 1.95 12.34
CA LEU A 75 1.29 1.33 11.10
C LEU A 75 2.12 1.84 9.91
N VAL A 76 2.46 3.14 9.86
CA VAL A 76 3.40 3.65 8.85
C VAL A 76 4.73 2.90 8.91
N ASN A 77 5.29 2.73 10.11
CA ASN A 77 6.56 2.01 10.29
C ASN A 77 6.46 0.55 9.85
N VAL A 78 5.38 -0.12 10.20
CA VAL A 78 5.12 -1.51 9.81
C VAL A 78 5.02 -1.64 8.28
N ILE A 79 4.21 -0.77 7.64
CA ILE A 79 4.02 -0.80 6.20
C ILE A 79 5.33 -0.52 5.46
N LYS A 80 6.19 0.37 5.97
CA LYS A 80 7.49 0.66 5.35
C LYS A 80 8.47 -0.52 5.53
N ASN A 81 8.63 -1.01 6.75
CA ASN A 81 9.71 -1.93 7.09
C ASN A 81 9.42 -3.40 6.77
N HIS A 82 8.14 -3.79 6.74
CA HIS A 82 7.75 -5.17 6.46
C HIS A 82 7.28 -5.39 5.02
N PHE A 83 7.22 -4.34 4.19
CA PHE A 83 6.95 -4.52 2.77
C PHE A 83 8.13 -5.27 2.13
N PRO A 84 7.87 -6.32 1.32
CA PRO A 84 8.93 -7.04 0.64
C PRO A 84 9.73 -6.10 -0.25
N LYS A 85 11.05 -6.05 -0.05
CA LYS A 85 11.93 -5.23 -0.90
C LYS A 85 11.95 -5.77 -2.32
N ALA A 86 12.13 -4.89 -3.29
CA ALA A 86 12.32 -5.31 -4.68
C ALA A 86 13.63 -6.12 -4.77
N SER A 87 13.51 -7.43 -5.01
CA SER A 87 14.68 -8.27 -5.27
C SER A 87 15.40 -7.82 -6.55
N LEU A 88 16.68 -7.50 -6.42
CA LEU A 88 17.56 -7.06 -7.52
C LEU A 88 17.94 -8.23 -8.44
N PHE A 89 17.95 -9.47 -7.91
CA PHE A 89 18.20 -10.70 -8.65
C PHE A 89 17.00 -11.65 -8.56
N CYS A 90 16.81 -12.53 -9.54
CA CYS A 90 15.87 -13.66 -9.43
C CYS A 90 14.40 -13.24 -9.14
N LYS A 91 13.91 -12.18 -9.80
CA LYS A 91 12.59 -11.57 -9.53
C LYS A 91 11.42 -12.56 -9.53
N ASN A 92 11.53 -13.68 -10.26
CA ASN A 92 10.47 -14.67 -10.43
C ASN A 92 10.84 -16.08 -9.95
N CYS A 93 11.95 -16.26 -9.21
CA CYS A 93 12.20 -17.61 -8.68
C CYS A 93 11.22 -17.97 -7.56
N PRO A 94 10.90 -19.27 -7.42
CA PRO A 94 9.87 -19.74 -6.48
C PRO A 94 10.07 -19.23 -5.05
N SER A 95 11.33 -19.21 -4.56
CA SER A 95 11.64 -18.73 -3.21
C SER A 95 11.33 -17.24 -3.01
N THR A 96 11.70 -16.38 -3.98
CA THR A 96 11.39 -14.95 -3.93
C THR A 96 9.89 -14.68 -4.04
N VAL A 97 9.20 -15.42 -4.91
CA VAL A 97 7.74 -15.33 -5.07
C VAL A 97 7.03 -15.73 -3.77
N GLU A 98 7.44 -16.82 -3.15
CA GLU A 98 6.86 -17.30 -1.90
C GLU A 98 7.15 -16.36 -0.72
N SER A 99 8.39 -15.86 -0.61
CA SER A 99 8.76 -14.86 0.39
C SER A 99 7.90 -13.59 0.24
N ARG A 100 7.75 -13.07 -0.99
CA ARG A 100 6.87 -11.94 -1.27
C ARG A 100 5.43 -12.24 -0.90
N ARG A 101 4.91 -13.42 -1.24
CA ARG A 101 3.54 -13.85 -0.90
C ARG A 101 3.30 -13.76 0.61
N LEU A 102 4.21 -14.30 1.41
CA LEU A 102 4.12 -14.26 2.87
C LEU A 102 4.18 -12.83 3.42
N SER A 103 5.10 -12.00 2.93
CA SER A 103 5.21 -10.59 3.38
C SER A 103 3.98 -9.76 3.00
N LEU A 104 3.44 -9.95 1.79
CA LEU A 104 2.22 -9.27 1.34
C LEU A 104 1.00 -9.71 2.15
N LEU A 105 0.84 -11.01 2.41
CA LEU A 105 -0.23 -11.51 3.27
C LEU A 105 -0.12 -10.95 4.69
N ARG A 106 1.09 -10.90 5.25
CA ARG A 106 1.34 -10.28 6.57
C ARG A 106 0.94 -8.81 6.57
N LEU A 107 1.35 -8.05 5.55
CA LEU A 107 1.01 -6.63 5.42
C LEU A 107 -0.50 -6.39 5.44
N VAL A 108 -1.25 -7.05 4.54
CA VAL A 108 -2.70 -6.83 4.44
C VAL A 108 -3.43 -7.32 5.70
N THR A 109 -2.94 -8.39 6.33
CA THR A 109 -3.49 -8.88 7.60
C THR A 109 -3.25 -7.88 8.73
N THR A 110 -2.06 -7.27 8.81
CA THR A 110 -1.76 -6.26 9.82
C THR A 110 -2.57 -4.99 9.62
N VAL A 111 -2.72 -4.50 8.38
CA VAL A 111 -3.58 -3.35 8.08
C VAL A 111 -5.02 -3.63 8.49
N LYS A 112 -5.56 -4.82 8.14
CA LYS A 112 -6.88 -5.25 8.61
C LYS A 112 -6.97 -5.27 10.14
N ALA A 113 -5.99 -5.86 10.82
CA ALA A 113 -5.97 -5.98 12.27
C ALA A 113 -6.04 -4.61 12.96
N SER A 114 -5.26 -3.64 12.48
CA SER A 114 -5.33 -2.28 13.02
C SER A 114 -6.64 -1.57 12.67
N LEU A 115 -7.24 -1.83 11.50
CA LEU A 115 -8.54 -1.26 11.12
C LEU A 115 -9.71 -1.78 11.97
N VAL A 116 -9.59 -2.98 12.52
CA VAL A 116 -10.60 -3.56 13.42
C VAL A 116 -10.28 -3.30 14.89
N ASN A 117 -9.11 -2.74 15.21
CA ASN A 117 -8.77 -2.33 16.57
C ASN A 117 -9.58 -1.09 16.95
N HIS A 118 -10.50 -1.26 17.91
CA HIS A 118 -11.36 -0.17 18.39
C HIS A 118 -10.61 1.02 18.98
N GLY A 119 -9.36 0.82 19.46
CA GLY A 119 -8.49 1.92 19.91
C GLY A 119 -8.16 2.92 18.81
N ASN A 120 -8.26 2.53 17.53
CA ASN A 120 -7.96 3.39 16.39
C ASN A 120 -9.17 4.21 15.89
N VAL A 121 -10.38 3.95 16.40
CA VAL A 121 -11.63 4.60 15.93
C VAL A 121 -11.65 6.11 16.18
N GLY A 122 -10.90 6.58 17.19
CA GLY A 122 -10.76 8.00 17.51
C GLY A 122 -9.98 8.81 16.47
N CYS A 123 -9.25 8.15 15.55
CA CYS A 123 -8.54 8.83 14.48
C CYS A 123 -9.33 8.79 13.17
N SER A 124 -9.81 9.94 12.70
CA SER A 124 -10.58 10.04 11.45
C SER A 124 -9.79 9.63 10.20
N ILE A 125 -8.47 9.85 10.19
CA ILE A 125 -7.59 9.38 9.11
C ILE A 125 -7.68 7.85 9.02
N PHE A 126 -7.57 7.18 10.17
CA PHE A 126 -7.59 5.74 10.26
C PHE A 126 -8.97 5.17 9.91
N ARG A 127 -10.01 5.69 10.56
CA ARG A 127 -11.39 5.25 10.42
C ARG A 127 -11.93 5.47 9.01
N ASP A 128 -11.68 6.63 8.41
CA ASP A 128 -12.34 7.02 7.17
C ASP A 128 -11.43 6.77 5.97
N GLN A 129 -10.22 7.32 5.98
CA GLN A 129 -9.37 7.35 4.79
C GLN A 129 -8.63 6.03 4.57
N VAL A 130 -8.02 5.47 5.62
CA VAL A 130 -7.31 4.18 5.52
C VAL A 130 -8.30 3.05 5.24
N SER A 131 -9.46 3.04 5.90
CA SER A 131 -10.54 2.09 5.61
C SER A 131 -10.99 2.14 4.15
N LYS A 132 -11.14 3.35 3.60
CA LYS A 132 -11.57 3.55 2.21
C LYS A 132 -10.54 3.04 1.21
N GLU A 133 -9.27 3.41 1.38
CA GLU A 133 -8.18 2.94 0.51
C GLU A 133 -8.02 1.42 0.55
N PHE A 134 -8.03 0.85 1.76
CA PHE A 134 -7.89 -0.58 1.94
C PHE A 134 -9.12 -1.34 1.39
N GLY A 135 -10.33 -0.88 1.70
CA GLY A 135 -11.56 -1.47 1.20
C GLY A 135 -11.67 -1.44 -0.33
N ALA A 136 -11.29 -0.32 -0.96
CA ALA A 136 -11.25 -0.22 -2.41
C ALA A 136 -10.29 -1.24 -3.04
N PHE A 137 -9.11 -1.43 -2.44
CA PHE A 137 -8.16 -2.44 -2.88
C PHE A 137 -8.71 -3.87 -2.73
N LEU A 138 -9.35 -4.20 -1.60
CA LEU A 138 -9.88 -5.55 -1.36
C LEU A 138 -11.08 -5.93 -2.23
N VAL A 139 -11.81 -4.95 -2.76
CA VAL A 139 -12.87 -5.18 -3.73
C VAL A 139 -12.28 -5.29 -5.15
N GLY A 140 -11.26 -4.50 -5.47
CA GLY A 140 -10.65 -4.46 -6.80
C GLY A 140 -11.69 -4.23 -7.90
N ASP A 141 -11.55 -4.95 -9.01
CA ASP A 141 -12.50 -4.94 -10.14
C ASP A 141 -13.63 -5.99 -9.98
N CYS A 142 -13.92 -6.44 -8.75
CA CYS A 142 -14.98 -7.42 -8.54
C CYS A 142 -16.34 -6.85 -8.97
N THR A 143 -16.93 -7.46 -10.01
CA THR A 143 -18.24 -7.07 -10.55
C THR A 143 -19.41 -7.70 -9.81
N ASP A 144 -19.14 -8.51 -8.77
CA ASP A 144 -20.20 -9.10 -7.96
C ASP A 144 -20.90 -7.99 -7.16
N SER A 145 -22.15 -7.71 -7.52
CA SER A 145 -22.98 -6.67 -6.89
C SER A 145 -23.09 -6.87 -5.37
N ALA A 146 -23.04 -8.11 -4.87
CA ALA A 146 -23.10 -8.41 -3.44
C ALA A 146 -21.77 -8.15 -2.72
N VAL A 147 -20.65 -8.10 -3.43
CA VAL A 147 -19.33 -7.67 -2.93
C VAL A 147 -19.21 -6.14 -3.01
N GLN A 148 -19.81 -5.51 -4.02
CA GLN A 148 -19.89 -4.05 -4.12
C GLN A 148 -20.70 -3.41 -2.98
N GLU A 149 -21.71 -4.09 -2.42
CA GLU A 149 -22.39 -3.63 -1.21
C GLU A 149 -21.45 -3.48 0.01
N LEU A 150 -20.36 -4.26 0.08
CA LEU A 150 -19.35 -4.11 1.14
C LEU A 150 -18.55 -2.80 1.01
N LYS A 151 -18.43 -2.25 -0.21
CA LYS A 151 -17.86 -0.91 -0.47
C LYS A 151 -18.70 0.19 0.17
N HIS A 152 -20.03 0.01 0.18
CA HIS A 152 -20.95 0.95 0.79
C HIS A 152 -20.95 0.85 2.32
N ILE A 153 -20.88 -0.35 2.91
CA ILE A 153 -20.88 -0.52 4.38
C ILE A 153 -19.68 0.17 5.06
N ALA A 154 -18.52 0.24 4.40
CA ALA A 154 -17.36 0.99 4.90
C ALA A 154 -17.54 2.53 4.87
N SER A 155 -18.52 3.03 4.12
CA SER A 155 -18.80 4.47 3.99
C SER A 155 -19.96 4.97 4.88
N VAL A 156 -20.77 4.08 5.50
CA VAL A 156 -21.98 4.47 6.27
C VAL A 156 -21.84 4.42 7.80
N SER A 157 -20.62 4.39 8.36
CA SER A 157 -20.44 4.74 9.80
C SER A 157 -20.43 6.25 10.07
N SER A 158 -20.95 7.05 9.14
CA SER A 158 -21.39 8.42 9.39
C SER A 158 -22.88 8.48 9.06
N THR A 159 -23.67 9.00 9.99
CA THR A 159 -25.13 9.28 9.96
C THR A 159 -26.11 8.15 10.34
N HIS A 160 -26.22 7.87 11.65
CA HIS A 160 -27.52 8.01 12.32
C HIS A 160 -27.57 9.50 12.74
N SER A 161 -28.62 10.29 12.47
CA SER A 161 -29.99 10.06 12.93
C SER A 161 -31.02 10.81 12.09
N THR A 162 -32.24 10.28 12.21
CA THR A 162 -33.56 10.75 11.79
C THR A 162 -33.88 12.24 12.06
N GLU A 163 -34.60 12.84 11.11
CA GLU A 163 -35.60 13.93 11.25
C GLU A 163 -36.43 13.78 12.55
N SER A 164 -36.91 14.79 13.30
CA SER A 164 -37.29 16.18 13.03
C SER A 164 -37.53 16.97 14.35
N THR A 165 -37.46 18.31 14.23
CA THR A 165 -38.24 19.39 14.92
C THR A 165 -37.96 19.91 16.36
N SER A 166 -37.89 21.26 16.39
CA SER A 166 -38.22 22.29 17.40
C SER A 166 -37.26 22.66 18.56
N SER A 167 -36.60 23.83 18.39
CA SER A 167 -36.50 25.03 19.26
C SER A 167 -35.92 24.97 20.70
N PRO A 168 -35.37 26.09 21.21
CA PRO A 168 -34.23 26.11 22.14
C PRO A 168 -34.62 26.33 23.60
N ASP A 169 -33.82 25.80 24.52
CA ASP A 169 -33.76 26.22 25.91
C ASP A 169 -32.32 26.17 26.43
N GLU A 170 -32.07 27.12 27.32
CA GLU A 170 -30.81 27.64 27.82
C GLU A 170 -30.10 26.74 28.85
N ASP A 171 -28.92 27.21 29.27
CA ASP A 171 -28.33 27.07 30.61
C ASP A 171 -27.33 25.92 30.91
N ASP A 172 -26.08 26.37 31.06
CA ASP A 172 -25.24 26.30 32.28
C ASP A 172 -24.15 25.20 32.49
N ILE A 173 -22.93 25.75 32.66
CA ILE A 173 -21.73 25.39 33.48
C ILE A 173 -21.17 23.97 33.52
N THR A 174 -19.85 23.86 33.27
CA THR A 174 -18.77 23.40 34.19
C THR A 174 -17.60 22.82 33.37
N ALA A 175 -16.50 23.58 33.20
CA ALA A 175 -15.32 23.60 34.07
C ALA A 175 -14.66 22.21 34.27
N SER A 176 -13.48 21.99 33.68
CA SER A 176 -12.22 22.12 34.43
C SER A 176 -11.03 21.55 33.69
N MET A 177 -9.94 22.28 33.89
CA MET A 177 -8.59 22.03 33.43
C MET A 177 -7.98 20.95 34.33
N VAL A 178 -7.24 20.01 33.75
CA VAL A 178 -6.14 19.34 34.45
C VAL A 178 -4.96 19.21 33.50
N SER A 179 -3.86 19.83 33.93
CA SER A 179 -2.52 19.66 33.39
C SER A 179 -1.82 18.59 34.22
N PHE A 180 -1.18 17.63 33.57
CA PHE A 180 -0.21 16.75 34.22
C PHE A 180 1.07 16.77 33.40
N THR A 181 2.10 17.27 34.06
CA THR A 181 3.50 17.23 33.67
C THR A 181 4.05 15.83 33.90
N SER A 182 4.71 15.23 32.92
CA SER A 182 5.76 14.23 33.17
C SER A 182 6.79 14.33 32.05
N ASP A 183 7.96 14.80 32.44
CA ASP A 183 9.22 14.80 31.70
C ASP A 183 9.72 13.36 31.60
N GLU A 184 9.83 12.85 30.39
CA GLU A 184 10.65 11.67 30.10
C GLU A 184 11.14 11.76 28.66
N GLU A 185 12.29 12.43 28.54
CA GLU A 185 13.39 12.16 27.63
C GLU A 185 12.97 11.81 26.19
N ASN A 186 12.60 12.89 25.53
CA ASN A 186 12.57 13.07 24.09
C ASN A 186 13.93 12.74 23.45
N LEU A 187 14.20 11.45 23.19
CA LEU A 187 15.15 11.07 22.15
C LEU A 187 14.46 11.34 20.80
N VAL A 188 14.49 12.62 20.42
CA VAL A 188 14.35 13.08 19.04
C VAL A 188 15.50 12.42 18.28
N LEU A 189 15.28 11.21 17.79
CA LEU A 189 15.94 10.85 16.56
C LEU A 189 15.23 11.68 15.50
N ASP A 190 15.81 12.86 15.23
CA ASP A 190 15.81 13.48 13.91
C ASP A 190 16.25 12.39 12.94
N PHE A 191 15.29 11.56 12.52
CA PHE A 191 15.42 10.90 11.25
C PHE A 191 15.12 12.00 10.24
N GLU A 192 16.18 12.73 9.92
CA GLU A 192 16.35 13.29 8.60
C GLU A 192 15.80 12.25 7.61
N PHE A 193 14.99 12.74 6.69
CA PHE A 193 14.51 11.93 5.57
C PHE A 193 15.76 11.39 4.89
N ASP A 194 16.13 10.14 5.17
CA ASP A 194 17.07 9.45 4.31
C ASP A 194 16.40 9.40 2.93
N ASP A 195 16.89 10.27 2.06
CA ASP A 195 16.75 10.29 0.61
C ASP A 195 17.25 8.97 -0.05
N ASP A 196 17.40 7.89 0.72
CA ASP A 196 17.52 6.51 0.25
C ASP A 196 16.20 5.95 -0.32
N PHE A 197 15.20 6.81 -0.50
CA PHE A 197 14.28 6.75 -1.64
C PHE A 197 14.99 7.22 -2.92
N ALA A 198 16.23 6.79 -3.16
CA ALA A 198 16.92 7.07 -4.40
C ALA A 198 15.99 6.59 -5.52
N ASP A 199 15.41 7.57 -6.21
CA ASP A 199 14.83 7.36 -7.51
C ASP A 199 15.91 6.60 -8.26
N PHE A 200 15.59 5.37 -8.66
CA PHE A 200 16.50 4.62 -9.52
C PHE A 200 16.66 5.50 -10.75
N GLU A 201 17.73 6.25 -10.88
CA GLU A 201 17.96 7.15 -12.01
C GLU A 201 18.79 6.43 -13.05
N CYS A 202 18.52 6.70 -14.32
CA CYS A 202 19.34 6.20 -15.40
C CYS A 202 20.67 6.93 -15.40
N ASP A 203 21.77 6.22 -15.22
CA ASP A 203 23.11 6.82 -15.14
C ASP A 203 23.57 7.50 -16.46
N LEU A 204 22.81 7.35 -17.56
CA LEU A 204 23.05 8.03 -18.84
C LEU A 204 22.21 9.29 -19.05
N CYS A 205 20.95 9.31 -18.61
CA CYS A 205 20.04 10.43 -18.88
C CYS A 205 19.56 11.17 -17.63
N GLY A 206 19.88 10.68 -16.43
CA GLY A 206 19.48 11.26 -15.15
C GLY A 206 17.98 11.25 -14.89
N LEU A 207 17.19 10.53 -15.70
CA LEU A 207 15.75 10.42 -15.52
C LEU A 207 15.41 9.16 -14.70
N SER A 208 14.32 9.24 -13.95
CA SER A 208 13.80 8.11 -13.17
C SER A 208 13.55 6.88 -14.06
N LEU A 209 14.08 5.75 -13.62
CA LEU A 209 13.86 4.39 -14.13
C LEU A 209 12.44 3.89 -13.83
N ASP A 210 11.71 4.58 -12.94
CA ASP A 210 10.34 4.29 -12.52
C ASP A 210 9.29 5.22 -13.18
N ALA A 211 9.62 5.88 -14.31
CA ALA A 211 8.70 6.78 -15.02
C ALA A 211 7.36 6.12 -15.36
N VAL A 212 6.38 6.28 -14.47
CA VAL A 212 4.96 6.04 -14.71
C VAL A 212 4.42 7.29 -15.38
N GLU A 213 4.24 7.22 -16.70
CA GLU A 213 3.75 8.35 -17.48
C GLU A 213 2.39 8.85 -16.96
N GLU A 214 2.32 10.12 -16.58
CA GLU A 214 1.10 10.91 -16.83
C GLU A 214 1.28 11.90 -17.99
N THR A 215 2.45 12.09 -18.61
CA THR A 215 2.57 13.12 -19.68
C THR A 215 3.71 13.00 -20.71
N SER A 216 4.24 11.82 -21.09
CA SER A 216 5.34 11.84 -22.08
C SER A 216 5.59 10.56 -22.88
N THR A 217 4.67 10.21 -23.78
CA THR A 217 4.87 9.62 -25.13
C THR A 217 5.97 8.57 -25.42
N SER A 218 6.53 7.85 -24.46
CA SER A 218 7.55 6.82 -24.66
C SER A 218 7.07 5.46 -24.09
N PRO A 219 6.49 4.59 -24.93
CA PRO A 219 5.82 3.37 -24.47
C PRO A 219 6.75 2.24 -23.99
N TYR A 220 8.05 2.49 -23.76
CA TYR A 220 9.02 1.46 -23.41
C TYR A 220 10.11 2.01 -22.47
N CYS A 221 9.90 1.90 -21.15
CA CYS A 221 10.97 2.03 -20.15
C CYS A 221 11.22 0.67 -19.50
N THR A 222 11.96 -0.18 -20.19
CA THR A 222 12.67 -1.30 -19.55
C THR A 222 14.06 -0.83 -19.13
N THR A 223 14.66 -1.51 -18.15
CA THR A 223 15.92 -1.07 -17.54
C THR A 223 16.95 -2.20 -17.50
N ALA A 224 18.21 -1.84 -17.70
CA ALA A 224 19.36 -2.74 -17.69
C ALA A 224 20.26 -2.41 -16.49
N THR A 225 20.81 -3.44 -15.86
CA THR A 225 21.72 -3.31 -14.72
C THR A 225 22.95 -4.16 -14.96
N PHE A 226 24.14 -3.58 -14.82
CA PHE A 226 25.41 -4.28 -14.99
C PHE A 226 25.96 -4.79 -13.65
N GLU A 227 26.91 -5.72 -13.69
CA GLU A 227 27.54 -6.28 -12.48
C GLU A 227 28.26 -5.22 -11.63
N CYS A 228 28.73 -4.13 -12.24
CA CYS A 228 29.30 -2.99 -11.51
C CYS A 228 28.26 -2.09 -10.82
N GLY A 229 26.96 -2.38 -10.93
CA GLY A 229 25.88 -1.73 -10.17
C GLY A 229 25.16 -0.60 -10.91
N HIS A 230 25.69 -0.11 -12.03
CA HIS A 230 25.05 0.94 -12.84
C HIS A 230 23.75 0.47 -13.50
N GLN A 231 22.78 1.38 -13.60
CA GLN A 231 21.44 1.15 -14.10
C GLN A 231 21.07 2.16 -15.20
N PHE A 232 20.41 1.67 -16.25
CA PHE A 232 20.09 2.47 -17.41
C PHE A 232 18.68 2.13 -17.93
N HIS A 233 18.02 3.07 -18.61
CA HIS A 233 16.94 2.68 -19.52
C HIS A 233 17.55 1.86 -20.67
N ASP A 234 16.85 0.82 -21.12
CA ASP A 234 17.30 0.00 -22.25
C ASP A 234 17.57 0.87 -23.48
N LEU A 235 16.70 1.86 -23.76
CA LEU A 235 16.89 2.80 -24.86
C LEU A 235 18.15 3.67 -24.71
N CYS A 236 18.59 3.95 -23.49
CA CYS A 236 19.80 4.73 -23.24
C CYS A 236 21.06 3.89 -23.41
N VAL A 237 21.06 2.63 -22.94
CA VAL A 237 22.28 1.81 -22.95
C VAL A 237 22.47 0.99 -24.22
N LEU A 238 21.40 0.58 -24.91
CA LEU A 238 21.50 -0.22 -26.14
C LEU A 238 22.44 0.38 -27.20
N PRO A 239 22.45 1.71 -27.45
CA PRO A 239 23.40 2.31 -28.40
C PRO A 239 24.86 2.30 -27.94
N MET A 240 25.10 2.12 -26.64
CA MET A 240 26.43 2.17 -26.01
C MET A 240 27.05 0.79 -25.82
N LEU A 241 26.30 -0.28 -26.08
CA LEU A 241 26.76 -1.65 -25.89
C LEU A 241 27.58 -2.15 -27.09
N ASP A 242 28.73 -2.73 -26.79
CA ASP A 242 29.57 -3.48 -27.74
C ASP A 242 29.17 -4.97 -27.77
N GLU A 243 29.84 -5.77 -28.62
CA GLU A 243 29.58 -7.23 -28.71
C GLU A 243 29.82 -7.96 -27.38
N GLU A 244 30.64 -7.40 -26.49
CA GLU A 244 30.98 -7.96 -25.19
C GLU A 244 30.00 -7.54 -24.07
N VAL A 245 29.02 -6.67 -24.38
CA VAL A 245 27.94 -6.22 -23.50
C VAL A 245 28.48 -5.71 -22.16
N LYS A 246 29.46 -4.80 -22.21
CA LYS A 246 30.07 -4.20 -21.01
C LYS A 246 29.36 -2.94 -20.56
N CYS A 247 29.51 -2.61 -19.27
CA CYS A 247 28.97 -1.36 -18.74
C CYS A 247 29.73 -0.16 -19.32
N PRO A 248 29.04 0.83 -19.92
CA PRO A 248 29.69 1.97 -20.54
C PRO A 248 30.38 2.92 -19.55
N LEU A 249 30.06 2.82 -18.26
CA LEU A 249 30.64 3.67 -17.20
C LEU A 249 31.81 3.01 -16.45
N CYS A 250 32.09 1.73 -16.70
CA CYS A 250 33.08 0.94 -15.95
C CYS A 250 34.36 0.70 -16.77
N LEU A 251 34.82 1.72 -17.53
CA LEU A 251 36.03 1.69 -18.36
C LEU A 251 37.30 1.28 -17.58
#